data_AF-A0A8J5ZXH6-F1
#
_entry.id   AF-A0A8J5ZXH6-F1
#
_cell.length_a   1.000
_cell.length_b   1.000
_cell.length_c   1.000
_cell.angle_alpha   90.00
_cell.angle_beta   90.00
_cell.angle_gamma   90.00
#
_symmetry.space_group_name_H-M   'P 1'
#
loop_
_entity.id
_entity.type
_entity.pdbx_description
1 polymer ?
#
loop_
_entity_poly.entity_id
_entity_poly.type
_entity_poly.pdbx_seq_one_letter_code
_entity_poly.pdbx_strand_id
1 'polypeptide(L)'
;MSEPQGLLWLPLPACVMPNCQALLWLMALAVHFPLLDGQAQFPVVSTNYGKIRGLRTPLPNEILGPVEQYLGVPYASPPTGERRFQPPEPPSSWTGVRNATQFAAVCPQHLDDRSLLHDMLPIWFTANLDTLMTYVQDQNEDCLYLNIYVPTEDGK
;
A
#
# COMPACT_ATOMS: atom_id res chain seq x y z
N MET A 1 -33.08 -36.46 60.43
CA MET A 1 -32.22 -36.23 59.25
C MET A 1 -32.33 -34.75 58.87
N SER A 2 -31.20 -34.13 58.54
CA SER A 2 -30.94 -32.71 58.24
C SER A 2 -30.71 -31.76 59.43
N GLU A 3 -29.43 -31.61 59.76
CA GLU A 3 -28.82 -30.41 60.36
C GLU A 3 -28.05 -29.65 59.24
N PRO A 4 -27.71 -28.36 59.39
CA PRO A 4 -27.40 -27.46 58.28
C PRO A 4 -25.95 -26.92 58.23
N GLN A 5 -25.70 -26.16 57.16
CA GLN A 5 -24.66 -25.11 56.94
C GLN A 5 -23.19 -25.50 56.69
N GLY A 6 -22.64 -24.90 55.63
CA GLY A 6 -21.21 -24.83 55.33
C GLY A 6 -20.94 -23.80 54.23
N LEU A 7 -20.84 -22.52 54.61
CA LEU A 7 -20.40 -21.41 53.75
C LEU A 7 -18.91 -21.61 53.41
N LEU A 8 -18.61 -21.78 52.12
CA LEU A 8 -17.25 -21.88 51.58
C LEU A 8 -16.63 -20.48 51.51
N TRP A 9 -15.62 -20.22 52.33
CA TRP A 9 -14.75 -19.06 52.24
C TRP A 9 -13.73 -19.27 51.11
N LEU A 10 -13.80 -18.47 50.05
CA LEU A 10 -12.75 -18.38 49.03
C LEU A 10 -11.67 -17.39 49.53
N PRO A 11 -10.37 -17.75 49.53
CA PRO A 11 -9.32 -16.82 49.90
C PRO A 11 -9.08 -15.80 48.79
N LEU A 12 -8.87 -14.53 49.17
CA LEU A 12 -8.42 -13.46 48.28
C LEU A 12 -7.07 -13.83 47.64
N PRO A 13 -6.82 -13.44 46.38
CA PRO A 13 -5.57 -13.78 45.70
C PRO A 13 -4.42 -13.00 46.34
N ALA A 14 -3.37 -13.72 46.71
CA ALA A 14 -2.13 -13.13 47.17
C ALA A 14 -1.57 -12.20 46.06
N CYS A 15 -1.31 -10.93 46.41
CA CYS A 15 -0.48 -10.05 45.59
C CYS A 15 0.92 -10.66 45.48
N VAL A 16 1.18 -11.38 44.39
CA VAL A 16 2.53 -11.81 44.02
C VAL A 16 3.27 -10.56 43.56
N MET A 17 4.13 -10.01 44.42
CA MET A 17 5.06 -8.97 44.00
C MET A 17 6.00 -9.58 42.95
N PRO A 18 6.03 -9.06 41.72
CA PRO A 18 6.93 -9.60 40.70
C PRO A 18 8.36 -9.36 41.17
N ASN A 19 9.15 -10.45 41.20
CA ASN A 19 10.56 -10.45 41.56
C ASN A 19 11.30 -9.33 40.80
N CYS A 20 12.14 -8.54 41.47
CA CYS A 20 12.87 -7.41 40.89
C CYS A 20 13.70 -7.83 39.66
N GLN A 21 14.15 -9.09 39.62
CA GLN A 21 14.75 -9.70 38.42
C GLN A 21 13.81 -9.75 37.21
N ALA A 22 12.53 -10.07 37.39
CA ALA A 22 11.56 -10.13 36.29
C ALA A 22 11.31 -8.74 35.69
N LEU A 23 11.32 -7.69 36.50
CA LEU A 23 11.27 -6.30 36.04
C LEU A 23 12.52 -5.91 35.24
N LEU A 24 13.70 -6.36 35.67
CA LEU A 24 14.95 -6.13 34.92
C LEU A 24 14.96 -6.86 33.58
N TRP A 25 14.44 -8.09 33.52
CA TRP A 25 14.30 -8.85 32.27
C TRP A 25 13.29 -8.20 31.31
N LEU A 26 12.17 -7.67 31.81
CA LEU A 26 11.18 -6.96 30.98
C LEU A 26 11.73 -5.65 30.40
N MET A 27 12.50 -4.90 31.19
CA MET A 27 13.18 -3.68 30.72
C MET A 27 14.28 -4.02 29.70
N ALA A 28 15.03 -5.12 29.90
CA ALA A 28 16.02 -5.58 28.92
C ALA A 28 15.38 -6.05 27.61
N LEU A 29 14.21 -6.68 27.66
CA LEU A 29 13.44 -7.06 26.46
C LEU A 29 12.94 -5.84 25.68
N ALA A 30 12.55 -4.77 26.38
CA ALA A 30 12.12 -3.51 25.75
C ALA A 30 13.27 -2.76 25.05
N VAL A 31 14.52 -2.90 25.54
CA VAL A 31 15.73 -2.35 24.90
C VAL A 31 16.18 -3.20 23.70
N HIS A 32 15.74 -4.46 23.61
CA HIS A 32 16.02 -5.37 22.48
C HIS A 32 14.94 -5.34 21.39
N PHE A 33 14.01 -4.39 21.40
CA PHE A 33 13.16 -4.16 20.22
C PHE A 33 14.07 -3.60 19.12
N PRO A 34 14.42 -4.37 18.07
CA PRO A 34 15.15 -3.77 16.98
C PRO A 34 14.25 -2.70 16.39
N LEU A 35 14.80 -1.49 16.22
CA LEU A 35 14.20 -0.50 15.34
C LEU A 35 14.17 -1.16 13.96
N LEU A 36 12.99 -1.63 13.52
CA LEU A 36 12.84 -2.11 12.15
C LEU A 36 13.24 -0.95 11.23
N ASP A 37 14.24 -1.21 10.39
CA ASP A 37 14.84 -0.23 9.50
C ASP A 37 13.86 0.11 8.35
N GLY A 38 12.82 0.89 8.67
CA GLY A 38 11.73 1.23 7.77
C GLY A 38 12.12 2.13 6.58
N GLN A 39 13.40 2.52 6.47
CA GLN A 39 13.92 3.30 5.35
C GLN A 39 14.11 2.46 4.08
N ALA A 40 14.41 1.16 4.20
CA ALA A 40 14.68 0.30 3.04
C ALA A 40 13.41 -0.11 2.26
N GLN A 41 12.24 -0.13 2.92
CA GLN A 41 10.99 -0.59 2.32
C GLN A 41 10.25 0.51 1.53
N PHE A 42 10.47 1.78 1.88
CA PHE A 42 9.76 2.93 1.32
C PHE A 42 10.74 3.94 0.72
N PRO A 43 11.36 3.63 -0.44
CA PRO A 43 12.38 4.47 -1.05
C PRO A 43 11.80 5.85 -1.42
N VAL A 44 12.58 6.91 -1.17
CA VAL A 44 12.19 8.29 -1.47
C VAL A 44 13.11 8.86 -2.55
N VAL A 45 12.50 9.35 -3.64
CA VAL A 45 13.22 9.91 -4.79
C VAL A 45 12.80 11.36 -5.02
N SER A 46 13.76 12.20 -5.40
CA SER A 46 13.50 13.59 -5.78
C SER A 46 13.20 13.68 -7.27
N THR A 47 12.10 14.32 -7.63
CA THR A 47 11.76 14.67 -9.02
C THR A 47 11.90 16.19 -9.23
N ASN A 48 11.70 16.66 -10.46
CA ASN A 48 11.64 18.08 -10.76
C ASN A 48 10.47 18.81 -10.07
N TYR A 49 9.43 18.09 -9.66
CA TYR A 49 8.19 18.65 -9.10
C TYR A 49 8.05 18.45 -7.58
N GLY A 50 8.94 17.65 -6.97
CA GLY A 50 8.89 17.33 -5.55
C GLY A 50 9.36 15.91 -5.24
N LYS A 51 9.38 15.54 -3.97
CA LYS A 51 9.79 14.20 -3.53
C LYS A 51 8.62 13.22 -3.59
N ILE A 52 8.87 11.99 -4.01
CA ILE A 52 7.91 10.88 -4.01
C ILE A 52 8.43 9.73 -3.16
N ARG A 53 7.52 9.03 -2.47
CA ARG A 53 7.78 7.80 -1.73
C ARG A 53 7.18 6.61 -2.49
N GLY A 54 8.01 5.66 -2.86
CA GLY A 54 7.60 4.39 -3.46
C GLY A 54 7.52 3.25 -2.44
N LEU A 55 7.52 2.04 -2.97
CA LEU A 55 7.41 0.76 -2.26
C LEU A 55 8.44 -0.21 -2.86
N ARG A 56 9.28 -0.84 -2.05
CA ARG A 56 10.14 -1.96 -2.49
C ARG A 56 9.39 -3.28 -2.33
N THR A 57 9.13 -3.96 -3.45
CA THR A 57 8.32 -5.17 -3.50
C THR A 57 9.18 -6.38 -3.91
N PRO A 58 9.23 -7.46 -3.12
CA PRO A 58 9.87 -8.71 -3.55
C PRO A 58 9.05 -9.38 -4.66
N LEU A 59 9.73 -10.02 -5.59
CA LEU A 59 9.08 -10.80 -6.63
C LEU A 59 8.85 -12.26 -6.15
N PRO A 60 7.82 -12.96 -6.66
CA PRO A 60 7.58 -14.37 -6.31
C PRO A 60 8.72 -15.32 -6.72
N ASN A 61 9.57 -14.89 -7.67
CA ASN A 61 10.72 -15.67 -8.11
C ASN A 61 11.95 -15.30 -7.26
N GLU A 62 12.47 -16.28 -6.52
CA GLU A 62 13.61 -16.11 -5.61
C GLU A 62 14.92 -15.73 -6.32
N ILE A 63 15.04 -15.97 -7.63
CA ILE A 63 16.23 -15.60 -8.42
C ILE A 63 16.19 -14.12 -8.82
N LEU A 64 15.00 -13.52 -8.88
CA LEU A 64 14.86 -12.13 -9.29
C LEU A 64 14.94 -11.21 -8.07
N GLY A 65 15.77 -10.18 -8.19
CA GLY A 65 15.83 -9.11 -7.20
C GLY A 65 14.49 -8.38 -7.03
N PRO A 66 14.28 -7.70 -5.89
CA PRO A 66 13.09 -6.89 -5.67
C PRO A 66 13.01 -5.72 -6.66
N VAL A 67 11.82 -5.13 -6.75
CA VAL A 67 11.53 -3.98 -7.61
C VAL A 67 11.02 -2.83 -6.77
N GLU A 68 11.55 -1.63 -6.99
CA GLU A 68 10.98 -0.41 -6.45
C GLU A 68 9.84 0.06 -7.35
N GLN A 69 8.68 0.26 -6.75
CA GLN A 69 7.45 0.67 -7.42
C GLN A 69 7.09 2.09 -6.99
N TYR A 70 6.83 2.95 -7.96
CA TYR A 70 6.25 4.27 -7.76
C TYR A 70 4.94 4.33 -8.55
N LEU A 71 3.83 4.14 -7.84
CA LEU A 71 2.50 4.01 -8.41
C LEU A 71 1.73 5.33 -8.26
N GLY A 72 0.94 5.70 -9.26
CA GLY A 72 0.11 6.90 -9.22
C GLY A 72 0.93 8.21 -9.19
N VAL A 73 2.03 8.28 -9.94
CA VAL A 73 2.86 9.50 -10.03
C VAL A 73 2.23 10.47 -11.04
N PRO A 74 1.86 11.70 -10.63
CA PRO A 74 1.24 12.66 -11.55
C PRO A 74 2.27 13.15 -12.57
N TYR A 75 1.93 13.10 -13.87
CA TYR A 75 2.78 13.63 -14.95
C TYR A 75 2.20 14.85 -15.65
N ALA A 76 0.95 15.21 -15.33
CA ALA A 76 0.27 16.39 -15.84
C ALA A 76 -0.74 16.91 -14.80
N SER A 77 -1.20 18.14 -14.98
CA SER A 77 -2.31 18.71 -14.21
C SER A 77 -3.64 18.04 -14.58
N PRO A 78 -4.61 17.92 -13.65
CA PRO A 78 -5.88 17.27 -13.93
C PRO A 78 -6.62 17.92 -15.10
N PRO A 79 -7.05 17.16 -16.14
CA PRO A 79 -7.68 17.70 -17.35
C PRO A 79 -9.18 17.99 -17.15
N THR A 80 -9.54 18.51 -15.97
CA THR A 80 -10.92 18.77 -15.55
C THR A 80 -11.35 20.22 -15.83
N GLY A 81 -12.67 20.45 -15.89
CA GLY A 81 -13.24 21.78 -16.10
C GLY A 81 -12.82 22.38 -17.44
N GLU A 82 -12.32 23.63 -17.42
CA GLU A 82 -11.87 24.36 -18.62
C GLU A 82 -10.66 23.71 -19.32
N ARG A 83 -9.94 22.80 -18.65
CA ARG A 83 -8.84 22.04 -19.26
C ARG A 83 -9.30 20.81 -20.03
N ARG A 84 -10.58 20.46 -19.97
CA ARG A 84 -11.13 19.36 -20.78
C ARG A 84 -10.99 19.69 -22.26
N PHE A 85 -10.52 18.73 -23.04
CA PHE A 85 -10.25 18.88 -24.48
C PHE A 85 -9.17 19.91 -24.83
N GLN A 86 -8.36 20.33 -23.85
CA GLN A 86 -7.15 21.11 -24.07
C GLN A 86 -5.91 20.21 -24.01
N PRO A 87 -4.77 20.65 -24.58
CA PRO A 87 -3.50 19.97 -24.36
C PRO A 87 -3.16 19.85 -22.87
N PRO A 88 -2.51 18.75 -22.44
CA PRO A 88 -2.13 18.56 -21.05
C PRO A 88 -1.11 19.60 -20.61
N GLU A 89 -1.29 20.14 -19.40
CA GLU A 89 -0.34 21.05 -18.75
C GLU A 89 0.57 20.30 -17.78
N PRO A 90 1.81 20.76 -17.52
CA PRO A 90 2.68 20.17 -16.51
C PRO A 90 2.01 20.10 -15.12
N PRO A 91 2.40 19.14 -14.26
CA PRO A 91 1.83 19.00 -12.93
C PRO A 91 2.34 20.13 -12.02
N SER A 92 1.50 20.53 -11.06
CA SER A 92 1.91 21.44 -9.99
C SER A 92 3.01 20.81 -9.14
N SER A 93 4.01 21.60 -8.76
CA SER A 93 5.00 21.17 -7.76
C SER A 93 4.38 21.08 -6.37
N TRP A 94 4.93 20.23 -5.51
CA TRP A 94 4.47 20.05 -4.12
C TRP A 94 5.62 20.16 -3.11
N THR A 95 5.27 20.54 -1.88
CA THR A 95 6.18 20.49 -0.74
C THR A 95 6.03 19.17 0.01
N GLY A 96 7.07 18.78 0.76
CA GLY A 96 7.09 17.51 1.48
C GLY A 96 7.31 16.29 0.58
N VAL A 97 6.80 15.12 1.00
CA VAL A 97 6.93 13.85 0.30
C VAL A 97 5.55 13.34 -0.09
N ARG A 98 5.28 13.22 -1.39
CA ARG A 98 4.03 12.64 -1.90
C ARG A 98 4.11 11.12 -1.87
N ASN A 99 3.04 10.47 -1.43
CA ASN A 99 2.97 9.01 -1.42
C ASN A 99 2.63 8.47 -2.81
N ALA A 100 3.42 7.53 -3.32
CA ALA A 100 3.28 6.89 -4.63
C ALA A 100 3.33 5.35 -4.46
N THR A 101 2.55 4.83 -3.54
CA THR A 101 2.52 3.39 -3.18
C THR A 101 1.27 2.67 -3.67
N GLN A 102 0.35 3.36 -4.34
CA GLN A 102 -0.92 2.81 -4.82
C GLN A 102 -1.26 3.40 -6.18
N PHE A 103 -2.00 2.65 -6.99
CA PHE A 103 -2.52 3.16 -8.25
C PHE A 103 -3.44 4.36 -8.03
N ALA A 104 -3.41 5.30 -8.97
CA ALA A 104 -4.40 6.36 -9.06
C ALA A 104 -5.64 5.84 -9.83
N ALA A 105 -6.72 6.61 -9.79
CA ALA A 105 -7.91 6.31 -10.57
C ALA A 105 -7.58 6.27 -12.06
N VAL A 106 -8.18 5.31 -12.78
CA VAL A 106 -8.04 5.20 -14.24
C VAL A 106 -8.91 6.24 -14.93
N CYS A 107 -8.64 6.47 -16.22
CA CYS A 107 -9.47 7.39 -17.00
C CYS A 107 -10.89 6.83 -17.22
N PRO A 108 -11.90 7.72 -17.36
CA PRO A 108 -13.28 7.30 -17.53
C PRO A 108 -13.44 6.47 -18.81
N GLN A 109 -13.98 5.27 -18.67
CA GLN A 109 -14.22 4.34 -19.76
C GLN A 109 -15.48 3.52 -19.50
N HIS A 110 -16.24 3.28 -20.56
CA HIS A 110 -17.41 2.39 -20.51
C HIS A 110 -17.05 1.08 -21.21
N LEU A 111 -17.09 -0.02 -20.44
CA LEU A 111 -16.93 -1.36 -20.98
C LEU A 111 -18.32 -1.89 -21.31
N ASP A 112 -18.61 -1.94 -22.61
CA ASP A 112 -19.83 -2.54 -23.15
C ASP A 112 -19.46 -3.84 -23.85
N ASP A 113 -19.90 -4.95 -23.26
CA ASP A 113 -19.69 -6.31 -23.76
C ASP A 113 -20.29 -6.54 -25.16
N ARG A 114 -21.15 -5.63 -25.64
CA ARG A 114 -21.81 -5.71 -26.96
C ARG A 114 -21.14 -4.87 -28.04
N SER A 115 -20.09 -4.14 -27.72
CA SER A 115 -19.38 -3.32 -28.68
C SER A 115 -18.48 -4.18 -29.58
N LEU A 116 -18.64 -4.07 -30.90
CA LEU A 116 -17.74 -4.75 -31.88
C LEU A 116 -16.27 -4.33 -31.73
N LEU A 117 -16.02 -3.16 -31.13
CA LEU A 117 -14.66 -2.72 -30.79
C LEU A 117 -14.07 -3.52 -29.62
N HIS A 118 -14.91 -4.11 -28.76
CA HIS A 118 -14.48 -5.01 -27.69
C HIS A 118 -13.99 -6.35 -28.26
N ASP A 119 -14.64 -6.88 -29.31
CA ASP A 119 -14.21 -8.13 -29.98
C ASP A 119 -12.86 -8.01 -30.72
N MET A 120 -12.41 -6.77 -30.98
CA MET A 120 -11.08 -6.49 -31.54
C MET A 120 -9.97 -6.41 -30.48
N LEU A 121 -10.31 -6.48 -29.20
CA LEU A 121 -9.32 -6.45 -28.12
C LEU A 121 -8.61 -7.81 -27.99
N PRO A 122 -7.38 -7.84 -27.43
CA PRO A 122 -6.66 -9.09 -27.23
C PRO A 122 -7.47 -10.10 -26.42
N ILE A 123 -7.42 -11.38 -26.79
CA ILE A 123 -8.20 -12.45 -26.15
C ILE A 123 -8.01 -12.49 -24.63
N TRP A 124 -6.78 -12.28 -24.13
CA TRP A 124 -6.51 -12.27 -22.69
C TRP A 124 -7.19 -11.12 -21.95
N PHE A 125 -7.54 -10.03 -22.65
CA PHE A 125 -8.24 -8.86 -22.11
C PHE A 125 -9.75 -9.10 -22.04
N THR A 126 -10.33 -9.73 -23.07
CA THR A 126 -11.78 -9.94 -23.19
C THR A 126 -12.28 -11.23 -22.54
N ALA A 127 -11.40 -12.22 -22.35
CA ALA A 127 -11.77 -13.52 -21.82
C ALA A 127 -12.12 -13.52 -20.32
N ASN A 128 -11.75 -12.47 -19.57
CA ASN A 128 -11.97 -12.43 -18.11
C ASN A 128 -12.35 -11.02 -17.61
N LEU A 129 -13.51 -10.55 -18.07
CA LEU A 129 -14.06 -9.22 -17.73
C LEU A 129 -14.16 -8.96 -16.22
N ASP A 130 -14.49 -9.96 -15.41
CA ASP A 130 -14.55 -9.80 -13.95
C ASP A 130 -13.20 -9.41 -13.33
N THR A 131 -12.09 -9.98 -13.84
CA THR A 131 -10.74 -9.60 -13.40
C THR A 131 -10.38 -8.21 -13.90
N LEU A 132 -10.77 -7.87 -15.13
CA LEU A 132 -10.53 -6.56 -15.71
C LEU A 132 -11.22 -5.45 -14.89
N MET A 133 -12.46 -5.68 -14.45
CA MET A 133 -13.23 -4.73 -13.64
C MET A 133 -12.49 -4.32 -12.37
N THR A 134 -11.69 -5.21 -11.76
CA THR A 134 -10.89 -4.86 -10.58
C THR A 134 -9.86 -3.75 -10.84
N TYR A 135 -9.40 -3.60 -12.09
CA TYR A 135 -8.42 -2.58 -12.49
C TYR A 135 -9.06 -1.28 -12.95
N VAL A 136 -10.33 -1.31 -13.39
CA VAL A 136 -11.00 -0.17 -14.04
C VAL A 136 -12.23 0.34 -13.29
N GLN A 137 -12.56 -0.23 -12.14
CA GLN A 137 -13.71 0.21 -11.33
C GLN A 137 -13.52 1.61 -10.72
N ASP A 138 -12.29 1.99 -10.36
CA ASP A 138 -11.98 3.30 -9.78
C ASP A 138 -11.61 4.28 -10.89
N GLN A 139 -12.61 5.02 -11.38
CA GLN A 139 -12.45 5.95 -12.50
C GLN A 139 -12.60 7.39 -12.05
N ASN A 140 -11.74 8.27 -12.59
CA ASN A 140 -11.84 9.70 -12.39
C ASN A 140 -11.33 10.45 -13.63
N GLU A 141 -11.82 11.66 -13.88
CA GLU A 141 -11.27 12.51 -14.94
C GLU A 141 -9.86 13.03 -14.58
N ASP A 142 -9.56 13.16 -13.29
CA ASP A 142 -8.18 13.27 -12.81
C ASP A 142 -7.49 11.90 -12.88
N CYS A 143 -6.98 11.55 -14.06
CA CYS A 143 -6.36 10.24 -14.35
C CYS A 143 -4.96 10.31 -14.99
N LEU A 144 -4.33 11.49 -15.08
CA LEU A 144 -3.03 11.66 -15.75
C LEU A 144 -1.85 11.26 -14.83
N TYR A 145 -1.77 9.96 -14.56
CA TYR A 145 -0.78 9.33 -13.71
C TYR A 145 0.00 8.26 -14.46
N LEU A 146 1.24 8.03 -14.04
CA LEU A 146 2.09 6.95 -14.52
C LEU A 146 2.60 6.09 -13.36
N ASN A 147 3.04 4.89 -13.70
CA ASN A 147 3.61 3.94 -12.75
C ASN A 147 5.04 3.60 -13.20
N ILE A 148 5.99 3.59 -12.27
CA ILE A 148 7.42 3.36 -12.53
C ILE A 148 7.84 2.09 -11.77
N TYR A 149 8.50 1.18 -12.48
CA TYR A 149 9.07 -0.05 -11.93
C TYR A 149 10.58 0.00 -12.13
N VAL A 150 11.34 0.17 -11.05
CA VAL A 150 12.79 0.26 -11.06
C VAL A 150 13.36 -1.05 -10.52
N PRO A 151 14.09 -1.84 -11.32
CA PRO A 151 14.74 -3.04 -10.82
C PRO A 151 15.82 -2.64 -9.82
N THR A 152 15.87 -3.32 -8.67
CA THR A 152 17.03 -3.23 -7.78
C THR A 152 18.00 -4.34 -8.14
N GLU A 153 19.27 -4.02 -8.37
CA GLU A 153 20.28 -5.04 -8.54
C GLU A 153 20.49 -5.76 -7.20
N ASP A 154 20.01 -7.00 -7.10
CA ASP A 154 20.45 -7.93 -6.07
C ASP A 154 20.92 -9.21 -6.78
N GLY A 155 22.19 -9.23 -7.20
CA GLY A 155 22.81 -10.35 -7.90
C GLY A 155 24.32 -10.17 -8.08
N LYS A 156 25.06 -10.30 -6.98
CA LYS A 156 26.51 -10.57 -6.99
C LYS A 156 26.76 -11.94 -6.36
#